data_AF-A0A1D5UIT9-F1
#
_entry.id   AF-A0A1D5UIT9-F1
#
_cell.length_a   1.000
_cell.length_b   1.000
_cell.length_c   1.000
_cell.angle_alpha   90.00
_cell.angle_beta   90.00
_cell.angle_gamma   90.00
#
_symmetry.space_group_name_H-M   'P 1'
#
loop_
_entity.id
_entity.type
_entity.pdbx_description
1 polymer ?
#
loop_
_entity_poly.entity_id
_entity_poly.type
_entity_poly.pdbx_seq_one_letter_code
_entity_poly.pdbx_strand_id
1 'polypeptide(L)'
;MDPAPQSHPILSYVLSRLPTLSKPRPTAGADFDIEQPPVHTPSPRSPSVGEFELVERMPGLRHASVLHAMTRAVADVSAARSALQELGPRPDHELVDSSRAVVAAAAAGDVAPRVTEEDLEACRTVVRLEEAHETYEALLHEAEGRLEKVYRSAMEGRDLEEAEGKDESAAGDEGVAVQEEVVAVLKQAQEGKPVESVLLVDRQLRYLPEAFGRILGLRVLDVSHNQLQVIPDAIGGLEHLEELRLASNALVSLPDTVGFLSNLKILNVSTNKLRTLPDSISKCRSLVELDASYNGLTYLPTNIGYELINLRKLWVHMNKLRSLPSSICEMQSLYLLDAHFNELCGLPSAIGKLSSLEILDLSSNFSDMKELPFSFGDLLNLREVDLSNNQIHALPDSFGRLDKLEKLNLEQNPLSMPPAEVVKEGVDAVKEYMSKRWLDALLEEEQRSMAAAAAESPQASTPKAWLARSVSWVSDVGGSLVGYVSGGQTKSEKDSILDQQF
;
A
#
# COMPACT_ATOMS: atom_id res chain seq x y z
N MET A 1 -24.94 -11.36 -29.15
CA MET A 1 -25.86 -10.30 -29.62
C MET A 1 -25.01 -9.18 -30.20
N ASP A 2 -25.15 -8.84 -31.48
CA ASP A 2 -24.57 -7.59 -32.01
C ASP A 2 -25.39 -6.44 -31.36
N PRO A 3 -24.76 -5.41 -30.77
CA PRO A 3 -25.50 -4.35 -30.11
C PRO A 3 -26.42 -3.68 -31.13
N ALA A 4 -27.73 -3.79 -30.91
CA ALA A 4 -28.70 -3.17 -31.77
C ALA A 4 -28.56 -1.64 -31.64
N PRO A 5 -28.70 -0.88 -32.74
CA PRO A 5 -28.51 0.58 -32.74
C PRO A 5 -29.50 1.33 -31.83
N GLN A 6 -30.50 0.64 -31.28
CA GLN A 6 -31.50 1.19 -30.36
C GLN A 6 -31.11 1.10 -28.88
N SER A 7 -30.26 0.14 -28.47
CA SER A 7 -29.88 -0.01 -27.06
C SER A 7 -28.61 0.74 -26.68
N HIS A 8 -27.67 0.93 -27.61
CA HIS A 8 -26.35 1.52 -27.33
C HIS A 8 -25.94 2.60 -28.35
N PRO A 9 -26.52 3.81 -28.31
CA PRO A 9 -26.36 4.83 -29.37
C PRO A 9 -24.95 5.43 -29.46
N ILE A 10 -24.28 5.66 -28.33
CA ILE A 10 -22.93 6.25 -28.29
C ILE A 10 -21.89 5.21 -28.74
N LEU A 11 -22.01 3.97 -28.26
CA LEU A 11 -21.15 2.87 -28.68
C LEU A 11 -21.32 2.57 -30.19
N SER A 12 -22.56 2.55 -30.67
CA SER A 12 -22.86 2.34 -32.10
C SER A 12 -22.25 3.43 -32.99
N TYR A 13 -22.30 4.69 -32.55
CA TYR A 13 -21.68 5.81 -33.25
C TYR A 13 -20.15 5.65 -33.32
N VAL A 14 -19.52 5.32 -32.19
CA VAL A 14 -18.06 5.09 -32.09
C VAL A 14 -17.63 3.93 -32.99
N LEU A 15 -18.38 2.82 -32.99
CA LEU A 15 -18.09 1.65 -33.80
C LEU A 15 -18.25 1.91 -35.31
N SER A 16 -19.15 2.81 -35.71
CA SER A 16 -19.30 3.21 -37.12
C SER A 16 -18.10 4.01 -37.68
N ARG A 17 -17.25 4.57 -36.81
CA ARG A 17 -16.04 5.34 -37.16
C ARG A 17 -14.78 4.48 -37.30
N LEU A 18 -14.83 3.20 -36.91
CA LEU A 18 -13.73 2.27 -37.11
C LEU A 18 -13.67 1.85 -38.59
N PRO A 19 -12.47 1.72 -39.20
CA PRO A 19 -12.36 1.04 -40.48
C PRO A 19 -12.90 -0.38 -40.28
N THR A 20 -14.02 -0.70 -40.91
CA THR A 20 -14.52 -2.07 -40.97
C THR A 20 -13.41 -2.92 -41.57
N LEU A 21 -12.73 -3.73 -40.76
CA LEU A 21 -11.94 -4.85 -41.25
C LEU A 21 -12.90 -5.68 -42.10
N SER A 22 -12.67 -5.59 -43.39
CA SER A 22 -13.48 -6.15 -44.46
C SER A 22 -13.91 -7.57 -44.14
N LYS A 23 -15.23 -7.83 -44.21
CA LYS A 23 -15.75 -9.18 -44.44
C LYS A 23 -15.02 -9.78 -45.65
N PRO A 24 -14.41 -10.98 -45.56
CA PRO A 24 -14.05 -11.69 -46.76
C PRO A 24 -15.36 -12.13 -47.42
N ARG A 25 -15.64 -11.55 -48.59
CA ARG A 25 -16.62 -12.08 -49.54
C ARG A 25 -16.05 -13.44 -50.02
N PRO A 26 -16.84 -14.51 -50.12
CA PRO A 26 -16.32 -15.77 -50.61
C PRO A 26 -16.13 -15.62 -52.12
N THR A 27 -14.89 -15.59 -52.59
CA THR A 27 -14.59 -15.77 -54.01
C THR A 27 -13.66 -16.95 -54.15
N ALA A 28 -14.22 -18.00 -54.74
CA ALA A 28 -13.48 -19.13 -55.26
C ALA A 28 -12.39 -18.66 -56.24
N GLY A 29 -11.24 -19.31 -56.15
CA GLY A 29 -10.35 -19.58 -57.28
C GLY A 29 -9.44 -18.45 -57.76
N ALA A 30 -8.13 -18.75 -57.68
CA ALA A 30 -7.05 -18.39 -58.60
C ALA A 30 -5.97 -17.42 -58.08
N ASP A 31 -4.79 -18.04 -57.93
CA ASP A 31 -3.43 -17.59 -58.24
C ASP A 31 -2.86 -16.34 -57.52
N PHE A 32 -2.02 -16.64 -56.53
CA PHE A 32 -1.07 -15.75 -55.91
C PHE A 32 0.14 -15.53 -56.84
N ASP A 33 0.41 -14.27 -57.21
CA ASP A 33 1.68 -13.82 -57.78
C ASP A 33 2.49 -13.09 -56.70
N ILE A 34 3.72 -13.54 -56.44
CA ILE A 34 4.54 -13.24 -55.24
C ILE A 34 5.46 -12.01 -55.43
N GLU A 35 5.44 -11.32 -56.57
CA GLU A 35 6.46 -10.30 -56.86
C GLU A 35 6.03 -8.81 -56.81
N GLN A 36 4.81 -8.45 -56.41
CA GLN A 36 4.44 -7.02 -56.21
C GLN A 36 3.44 -6.77 -55.06
N PRO A 37 3.80 -6.06 -53.96
CA PRO A 37 2.82 -5.60 -52.98
C PRO A 37 2.14 -4.29 -53.43
N PRO A 38 0.80 -4.15 -53.30
CA PRO A 38 0.10 -2.91 -53.66
C PRO A 38 0.25 -1.83 -52.58
N VAL A 39 0.48 -0.59 -53.02
CA VAL A 39 0.51 0.61 -52.17
C VAL A 39 -0.93 1.05 -51.90
N HIS A 40 -1.43 0.87 -50.67
CA HIS A 40 -2.70 1.45 -50.24
C HIS A 40 -2.46 2.70 -49.39
N THR A 41 -2.80 3.86 -49.94
CA THR A 41 -3.01 5.11 -49.20
C THR A 41 -4.45 5.17 -48.71
N PRO A 42 -4.72 5.55 -47.44
CA PRO A 42 -6.10 5.70 -46.96
C PRO A 42 -6.66 7.06 -47.39
N SER A 43 -7.77 7.05 -48.15
CA SER A 43 -8.59 8.24 -48.39
C SER A 43 -9.69 8.36 -47.32
N PRO A 44 -10.00 9.57 -46.78
CA PRO A 44 -11.06 9.75 -45.79
C PRO A 44 -12.47 9.66 -46.42
N ARG A 45 -13.36 8.87 -45.81
CA ARG A 45 -14.79 8.76 -46.19
C ARG A 45 -15.57 10.01 -45.77
N SER A 46 -16.53 10.45 -46.59
CA SER A 46 -17.51 11.49 -46.27
C SER A 46 -18.62 10.96 -45.33
N PRO A 47 -19.08 11.77 -44.36
CA PRO A 47 -20.07 11.37 -43.35
C PRO A 47 -21.49 11.21 -43.94
N SER A 48 -22.23 10.21 -43.47
CA SER A 48 -23.62 9.89 -43.87
C SER A 48 -24.69 10.72 -43.14
N VAL A 49 -25.91 10.79 -43.68
CA VAL A 49 -27.01 11.68 -43.21
C VAL A 49 -27.43 11.43 -41.74
N GLY A 50 -27.30 10.20 -41.23
CA GLY A 50 -27.55 9.89 -39.81
C GLY A 50 -26.47 10.39 -38.84
N GLU A 51 -25.29 10.77 -39.35
CA GLU A 51 -24.19 11.33 -38.55
C GLU A 51 -24.41 12.80 -38.21
N PHE A 52 -25.20 13.53 -39.00
CA PHE A 52 -25.59 14.91 -38.68
C PHE A 52 -26.58 14.93 -37.51
N GLU A 53 -27.57 14.04 -37.48
CA GLU A 53 -28.58 13.98 -36.41
C GLU A 53 -28.01 13.68 -35.01
N LEU A 54 -27.00 12.81 -34.90
CA LEU A 54 -26.39 12.46 -33.61
C LEU A 54 -25.42 13.54 -33.09
N VAL A 55 -24.70 14.20 -33.99
CA VAL A 55 -23.81 15.32 -33.64
C VAL A 55 -24.61 16.58 -33.29
N GLU A 56 -25.78 16.77 -33.90
CA GLU A 56 -26.73 17.83 -33.49
C GLU A 56 -27.41 17.53 -32.15
N ARG A 57 -27.71 16.25 -31.84
CA ARG A 57 -28.29 15.84 -30.54
C ARG A 57 -27.28 15.80 -29.39
N MET A 58 -25.98 15.73 -29.67
CA MET A 58 -24.93 15.58 -28.64
C MET A 58 -23.73 16.53 -28.89
N PRO A 59 -23.83 17.81 -28.48
CA PRO A 59 -22.81 18.82 -28.78
C PRO A 59 -21.47 18.57 -28.03
N GLY A 60 -21.47 17.69 -27.01
CA GLY A 60 -20.35 17.25 -26.16
C GLY A 60 -19.20 16.50 -26.85
N LEU A 61 -19.47 15.88 -28.00
CA LEU A 61 -18.61 14.86 -28.61
C LEU A 61 -17.24 15.35 -29.12
N ARG A 62 -17.04 16.66 -29.28
CA ARG A 62 -15.78 17.25 -29.76
C ARG A 62 -14.76 17.55 -28.66
N HIS A 63 -15.11 17.35 -27.40
CA HIS A 63 -14.23 17.68 -26.28
C HIS A 63 -13.04 16.72 -26.22
N ALA A 64 -11.84 17.23 -25.94
CA ALA A 64 -10.61 16.42 -25.91
C ALA A 64 -10.68 15.25 -24.90
N SER A 65 -11.32 15.47 -23.75
CA SER A 65 -11.56 14.44 -22.71
C SER A 65 -12.52 13.35 -23.18
N VAL A 66 -13.59 13.73 -23.89
CA VAL A 66 -14.56 12.81 -24.48
C VAL A 66 -13.91 12.01 -25.61
N LEU A 67 -13.11 12.66 -26.47
CA LEU A 67 -12.37 12.00 -27.55
C LEU A 67 -11.36 10.97 -27.01
N HIS A 68 -10.60 11.30 -25.96
CA HIS A 68 -9.65 10.37 -25.34
C HIS A 68 -10.38 9.19 -24.67
N ALA A 69 -11.48 9.45 -23.97
CA ALA A 69 -12.33 8.41 -23.40
C ALA A 69 -12.94 7.51 -24.49
N MET A 70 -13.35 8.08 -25.64
CA MET A 70 -13.82 7.32 -26.80
C MET A 70 -12.72 6.43 -27.37
N THR A 71 -11.49 6.93 -27.53
CA THR A 71 -10.35 6.13 -28.03
C THR A 71 -10.04 4.94 -27.12
N ARG A 72 -10.14 5.11 -25.81
CA ARG A 72 -9.94 4.03 -24.85
C ARG A 72 -11.09 3.03 -24.83
N ALA A 73 -12.33 3.53 -24.87
CA ALA A 73 -13.53 2.68 -24.97
C ALA A 73 -13.52 1.82 -26.25
N VAL A 74 -13.03 2.37 -27.36
CA VAL A 74 -12.82 1.62 -28.62
C VAL A 74 -11.90 0.43 -28.43
N ALA A 75 -10.77 0.62 -27.73
CA ALA A 75 -9.81 -0.45 -27.49
C ALA A 75 -10.43 -1.55 -26.61
N ASP A 76 -11.07 -1.18 -25.51
CA ASP A 76 -11.72 -2.10 -24.57
C ASP A 76 -12.84 -2.91 -25.25
N VAL A 77 -13.68 -2.25 -26.06
CA VAL A 77 -14.78 -2.88 -26.81
C VAL A 77 -14.24 -3.78 -27.92
N SER A 78 -13.16 -3.38 -28.61
CA SER A 78 -12.55 -4.22 -29.64
C SER A 78 -11.96 -5.51 -29.06
N ALA A 79 -11.33 -5.43 -27.88
CA ALA A 79 -10.79 -6.58 -27.18
C ALA A 79 -11.89 -7.51 -26.68
N ALA A 80 -12.93 -6.96 -26.02
CA ALA A 80 -14.09 -7.73 -25.58
C ALA A 80 -14.83 -8.41 -26.75
N ARG A 81 -14.95 -7.73 -27.90
CA ARG A 81 -15.56 -8.31 -29.11
C ARG A 81 -14.71 -9.42 -29.72
N SER A 82 -13.39 -9.25 -29.75
CA SER A 82 -12.47 -10.30 -30.22
C SER A 82 -12.59 -11.55 -29.34
N ALA A 83 -12.62 -11.38 -28.01
CA ALA A 83 -12.80 -12.48 -27.07
C ALA A 83 -14.17 -13.15 -27.21
N LEU A 84 -15.26 -12.37 -27.36
CA LEU A 84 -16.60 -12.92 -27.61
C LEU A 84 -16.71 -13.66 -28.95
N GLN A 85 -15.96 -13.23 -29.97
CA GLN A 85 -15.92 -13.90 -31.27
C GLN A 85 -15.17 -15.23 -31.21
N GLU A 86 -14.15 -15.34 -30.36
CA GLU A 86 -13.42 -16.59 -30.09
C GLU A 86 -14.23 -17.58 -29.24
N LEU A 87 -15.03 -17.08 -28.29
CA LEU A 87 -15.89 -17.90 -27.42
C LEU A 87 -17.05 -18.59 -28.15
N GLY A 88 -17.47 -18.05 -29.30
CA GLY A 88 -18.57 -18.60 -30.09
C GLY A 88 -19.96 -18.14 -29.63
N PRO A 89 -21.04 -18.80 -30.10
CA PRO A 89 -22.41 -18.40 -29.74
C PRO A 89 -22.72 -18.70 -28.27
N ARG A 90 -23.45 -17.78 -27.63
CA ARG A 90 -23.90 -17.94 -26.24
C ARG A 90 -24.81 -19.18 -26.11
N PRO A 91 -24.58 -20.03 -25.08
CA PRO A 91 -25.47 -21.14 -24.78
C PRO A 91 -26.92 -20.70 -24.53
N ASP A 92 -27.87 -21.60 -24.77
CA ASP A 92 -29.28 -21.35 -24.43
C ASP A 92 -29.48 -21.38 -22.91
N HIS A 93 -30.34 -20.51 -22.39
CA HIS A 93 -30.61 -20.38 -20.96
C HIS A 93 -31.14 -21.69 -20.35
N GLU A 94 -31.95 -22.44 -21.09
CA GLU A 94 -32.43 -23.76 -20.63
C GLU A 94 -31.29 -24.79 -20.45
N LEU A 95 -30.28 -24.73 -21.31
CA LEU A 95 -29.09 -25.58 -21.24
C LEU A 95 -28.19 -25.18 -20.07
N VAL A 96 -28.05 -23.88 -19.82
CA VAL A 96 -27.26 -23.36 -18.69
C VAL A 96 -27.89 -23.75 -17.37
N ASP A 97 -29.20 -23.56 -17.21
CA ASP A 97 -29.91 -23.87 -15.96
C ASP A 97 -29.86 -25.37 -15.64
N SER A 98 -30.08 -26.21 -16.65
CA SER A 98 -29.97 -27.66 -16.50
C SER A 98 -28.53 -28.08 -16.16
N SER A 99 -27.52 -27.48 -16.79
CA SER A 99 -26.10 -27.72 -16.48
C SER A 99 -25.73 -27.24 -15.07
N ARG A 100 -26.21 -26.07 -14.63
CA ARG A 100 -26.00 -25.55 -13.26
C ARG A 100 -26.64 -26.45 -12.22
N ALA A 101 -27.85 -26.93 -12.47
CA ALA A 101 -28.55 -27.86 -11.57
C ALA A 101 -27.79 -29.18 -11.42
N VAL A 102 -27.25 -29.73 -12.52
CA VAL A 102 -26.46 -30.97 -12.51
C VAL A 102 -25.12 -30.77 -11.78
N VAL A 103 -24.41 -29.66 -12.02
CA VAL A 103 -23.16 -29.33 -11.31
C VAL A 103 -23.40 -29.11 -9.81
N ALA A 104 -24.50 -28.45 -9.44
CA ALA A 104 -24.88 -28.23 -8.04
C ALA A 104 -25.26 -29.53 -7.32
N ALA A 105 -26.03 -30.42 -7.97
CA ALA A 105 -26.36 -31.73 -7.40
C ALA A 105 -25.11 -32.59 -7.20
N ALA A 106 -24.15 -32.53 -8.13
CA ALA A 106 -22.86 -33.20 -7.99
C ALA A 106 -22.00 -32.64 -6.85
N ALA A 107 -22.01 -31.33 -6.62
CA ALA A 107 -21.32 -30.71 -5.49
C ALA A 107 -21.97 -31.08 -4.14
N ALA A 108 -23.28 -31.32 -4.11
CA ALA A 108 -24.03 -31.76 -2.93
C ALA A 108 -23.94 -33.27 -2.67
N GLY A 109 -23.27 -34.04 -3.53
CA GLY A 109 -23.15 -35.50 -3.43
C GLY A 109 -24.40 -36.28 -3.85
N ASP A 110 -25.38 -35.61 -4.47
CA ASP A 110 -26.66 -36.19 -4.91
C ASP A 110 -26.64 -36.43 -6.43
N VAL A 111 -25.67 -37.23 -6.90
CA VAL A 111 -25.50 -37.54 -8.33
C VAL A 111 -26.42 -38.69 -8.70
N ALA A 112 -27.37 -38.44 -9.61
CA ALA A 112 -28.21 -39.50 -10.16
C ALA A 112 -27.35 -40.59 -10.84
N PRO A 113 -27.70 -41.90 -10.72
CA PRO A 113 -26.87 -43.04 -11.13
C PRO A 113 -26.67 -43.19 -12.66
N ARG A 114 -27.03 -42.19 -13.46
CA ARG A 114 -26.97 -42.18 -14.93
C ARG A 114 -26.07 -41.08 -15.52
N VAL A 115 -25.49 -40.21 -14.72
CA VAL A 115 -24.63 -39.11 -15.21
C VAL A 115 -23.18 -39.59 -15.22
N THR A 116 -22.54 -39.59 -16.40
CA THR A 116 -21.13 -39.96 -16.53
C THR A 116 -20.21 -38.79 -16.16
N GLU A 117 -18.93 -39.07 -15.90
CA GLU A 117 -17.94 -38.02 -15.63
C GLU A 117 -17.73 -37.09 -16.85
N GLU A 118 -17.87 -37.64 -18.06
CA GLU A 118 -17.86 -36.87 -19.32
C GLU A 118 -19.06 -35.91 -19.42
N ASP A 119 -20.26 -36.33 -18.99
CA ASP A 119 -21.46 -35.47 -18.95
C ASP A 119 -21.31 -34.33 -17.94
N LEU A 120 -20.66 -34.59 -16.79
CA LEU A 120 -20.37 -33.56 -15.79
C LEU A 120 -19.35 -32.55 -16.30
N GLU A 121 -18.34 -33.00 -17.04
CA GLU A 121 -17.35 -32.11 -17.64
C GLU A 121 -17.99 -31.24 -18.73
N ALA A 122 -18.87 -31.80 -19.56
CA ALA A 122 -19.66 -31.06 -20.53
C ALA A 122 -20.59 -30.01 -19.86
N CYS A 123 -21.24 -30.34 -18.73
CA CYS A 123 -22.03 -29.37 -17.98
C CYS A 123 -21.16 -28.24 -17.41
N ARG A 124 -19.96 -28.56 -16.92
CA ARG A 124 -19.01 -27.55 -16.40
C ARG A 124 -18.49 -26.61 -17.49
N THR A 125 -18.27 -27.10 -18.70
CA THR A 125 -17.84 -26.24 -19.82
C THR A 125 -18.94 -25.29 -20.27
N VAL A 126 -20.20 -25.74 -20.31
CA VAL A 126 -21.36 -24.86 -20.59
C VAL A 126 -21.49 -23.74 -19.57
N VAL A 127 -21.35 -24.06 -18.27
CA VAL A 127 -21.42 -23.05 -17.19
C VAL A 127 -20.26 -22.06 -17.30
N ARG A 128 -19.04 -22.52 -17.54
CA ARG A 128 -17.86 -21.64 -17.73
C ARG A 128 -17.98 -20.74 -18.95
N LEU A 129 -18.58 -21.23 -20.04
CA LEU A 129 -18.80 -20.45 -21.26
C LEU A 129 -19.82 -19.33 -21.02
N GLU A 130 -20.90 -19.61 -20.27
CA GLU A 130 -21.88 -18.60 -19.89
C GLU A 130 -21.28 -17.55 -18.94
N GLU A 131 -20.51 -17.97 -17.94
CA GLU A 131 -19.77 -17.05 -17.05
C GLU A 131 -18.81 -16.16 -17.83
N ALA A 132 -18.10 -16.70 -18.82
CA ALA A 132 -17.24 -15.92 -19.70
C ALA A 132 -18.05 -14.87 -20.48
N HIS A 133 -19.21 -15.24 -21.05
CA HIS A 133 -20.08 -14.28 -21.72
C HIS A 133 -20.60 -13.18 -20.79
N GLU A 134 -21.04 -13.52 -19.57
CA GLU A 134 -21.48 -12.55 -18.56
C GLU A 134 -20.35 -11.57 -18.21
N THR A 135 -19.10 -12.05 -18.05
CA THR A 135 -17.96 -11.18 -17.73
C THR A 135 -17.64 -10.19 -18.84
N TYR A 136 -17.62 -10.62 -20.10
CA TYR A 136 -17.34 -9.72 -21.22
C TYR A 136 -18.51 -8.76 -21.50
N GLU A 137 -19.75 -9.18 -21.26
CA GLU A 137 -20.93 -8.30 -21.33
C GLU A 137 -20.89 -7.22 -20.23
N ALA A 138 -20.47 -7.58 -19.01
CA ALA A 138 -20.26 -6.62 -17.93
C ALA A 138 -19.15 -5.60 -18.26
N LEU A 139 -18.05 -6.04 -18.87
CA LEU A 139 -16.97 -5.15 -19.31
C LEU A 139 -17.44 -4.13 -20.38
N LEU A 140 -18.32 -4.54 -21.28
CA LEU A 140 -18.93 -3.64 -22.26
C LEU A 140 -19.83 -2.60 -21.58
N HIS A 141 -20.68 -3.03 -20.66
CA HIS A 141 -21.51 -2.11 -19.87
C HIS A 141 -20.69 -1.13 -19.03
N GLU A 142 -19.58 -1.57 -18.45
CA GLU A 142 -18.67 -0.70 -17.70
C GLU A 142 -17.97 0.33 -18.60
N ALA A 143 -17.53 -0.09 -19.79
CA ALA A 143 -16.96 0.83 -20.78
C ALA A 143 -17.96 1.93 -21.19
N GLU A 144 -19.24 1.58 -21.35
CA GLU A 144 -20.31 2.53 -21.63
C GLU A 144 -20.58 3.48 -20.46
N GLY A 145 -20.74 2.95 -19.25
CA GLY A 145 -20.99 3.77 -18.06
C GLY A 145 -19.88 4.77 -17.78
N ARG A 146 -18.62 4.39 -18.05
CA ARG A 146 -17.46 5.32 -17.99
C ARG A 146 -17.57 6.41 -19.05
N LEU A 147 -17.94 6.07 -20.28
CA LEU A 147 -18.08 7.05 -21.36
C LEU A 147 -19.22 8.03 -21.11
N GLU A 148 -20.36 7.55 -20.60
CA GLU A 148 -21.50 8.39 -20.22
C GLU A 148 -21.14 9.36 -19.09
N LYS A 149 -20.39 8.88 -18.08
CA LYS A 149 -19.93 9.73 -16.97
C LYS A 149 -18.97 10.82 -17.46
N VAL A 150 -18.02 10.49 -18.34
CA VAL A 150 -17.10 11.48 -18.92
C VAL A 150 -17.85 12.49 -19.79
N TYR A 151 -18.85 12.04 -20.57
CA TYR A 151 -19.70 12.92 -21.36
C TYR A 151 -20.52 13.87 -20.47
N ARG A 152 -21.16 13.35 -19.41
CA ARG A 152 -21.92 14.16 -18.46
C ARG A 152 -21.05 15.21 -17.77
N SER A 153 -19.86 14.83 -17.30
CA SER A 153 -18.94 15.78 -16.68
C SER A 153 -18.38 16.81 -17.68
N ALA A 154 -18.23 16.46 -18.97
CA ALA A 154 -17.84 17.41 -20.01
C ALA A 154 -18.98 18.37 -20.43
N MET A 155 -20.24 17.99 -20.20
CA MET A 155 -21.41 18.84 -20.43
C MET A 155 -21.76 19.69 -19.21
N GLU A 156 -21.61 19.19 -18.00
CA GLU A 156 -21.73 19.97 -16.76
C GLU A 156 -20.67 21.09 -16.71
N GLY A 157 -19.48 20.87 -17.30
CA GLY A 157 -18.51 21.94 -17.54
C GLY A 157 -18.97 23.02 -18.52
N ARG A 158 -19.85 22.68 -19.48
CA ARG A 158 -20.46 23.64 -20.41
C ARG A 158 -21.66 24.38 -19.81
N ASP A 159 -22.47 23.70 -19.00
CA ASP A 159 -23.60 24.34 -18.31
C ASP A 159 -23.11 25.36 -17.26
N LEU A 160 -21.88 25.19 -16.74
CA LEU A 160 -21.18 26.20 -15.95
C LEU A 160 -20.63 27.36 -16.82
N GLU A 161 -20.04 27.06 -17.98
CA GLU A 161 -19.54 28.10 -18.91
C GLU A 161 -20.67 28.94 -19.57
N GLU A 162 -21.87 28.39 -19.77
CA GLU A 162 -23.02 29.16 -20.29
C GLU A 162 -23.86 29.84 -19.19
N ALA A 163 -23.73 29.44 -17.92
CA ALA A 163 -24.40 30.09 -16.79
C ALA A 163 -23.55 31.18 -16.10
N GLU A 164 -22.23 31.19 -16.26
CA GLU A 164 -21.32 32.18 -15.65
C GLU A 164 -21.12 33.44 -16.51
N GLY A 165 -22.21 33.94 -17.12
CA GLY A 165 -22.24 35.26 -17.75
C GLY A 165 -22.29 36.44 -16.77
N LYS A 166 -22.36 36.20 -15.44
CA LYS A 166 -22.38 37.23 -14.39
C LYS A 166 -21.87 36.65 -13.07
N ASP A 167 -20.56 36.64 -12.89
CA ASP A 167 -19.85 36.93 -11.63
C ASP A 167 -18.41 36.37 -11.67
N GLU A 168 -17.66 36.63 -12.75
CA GLU A 168 -16.20 36.59 -12.69
C GLU A 168 -15.66 37.98 -12.36
N SER A 169 -15.48 38.23 -11.06
CA SER A 169 -14.55 39.25 -10.58
C SER A 169 -13.86 38.78 -9.30
N ALA A 170 -13.09 37.68 -9.36
CA ALA A 170 -12.10 37.36 -8.31
C ALA A 170 -11.03 36.29 -8.66
N ALA A 171 -10.99 35.66 -9.84
CA ALA A 171 -10.05 34.53 -10.10
C ALA A 171 -9.15 34.69 -11.33
N GLY A 172 -8.91 35.91 -11.79
CA GLY A 172 -8.10 36.21 -12.98
C GLY A 172 -6.82 36.98 -12.66
N ASP A 173 -5.81 36.32 -12.10
CA ASP A 173 -4.39 36.73 -12.19
C ASP A 173 -3.45 35.61 -11.67
N GLU A 174 -3.80 34.97 -10.54
CA GLU A 174 -2.91 34.04 -9.84
C GLU A 174 -2.69 32.70 -10.56
N GLY A 175 -3.74 32.12 -11.16
CA GLY A 175 -3.64 30.82 -11.85
C GLY A 175 -2.76 30.86 -13.11
N VAL A 176 -2.69 32.02 -13.77
CA VAL A 176 -1.82 32.23 -14.94
C VAL A 176 -0.36 32.37 -14.49
N ALA A 177 -0.11 33.14 -13.43
CA ALA A 177 1.23 33.33 -12.86
C ALA A 177 1.86 32.00 -12.37
N VAL A 178 1.06 31.13 -11.73
CA VAL A 178 1.54 29.81 -11.28
C VAL A 178 1.96 28.92 -12.45
N GLN A 179 1.17 28.93 -13.54
CA GLN A 179 1.49 28.15 -14.73
C GLN A 179 2.77 28.68 -15.40
N GLU A 180 2.99 30.00 -15.39
CA GLU A 180 4.23 30.62 -15.88
C GLU A 180 5.45 30.21 -15.05
N GLU A 181 5.35 30.14 -13.72
CA GLU A 181 6.45 29.68 -12.86
C GLU A 181 6.84 28.22 -13.14
N VAL A 182 5.86 27.34 -13.25
CA VAL A 182 6.09 25.92 -13.61
C VAL A 182 6.76 25.81 -14.98
N VAL A 183 6.27 26.58 -15.96
CA VAL A 183 6.86 26.63 -17.31
C VAL A 183 8.27 27.20 -17.28
N ALA A 184 8.55 28.20 -16.44
CA ALA A 184 9.86 28.79 -16.29
C ALA A 184 10.88 27.78 -15.73
N VAL A 185 10.49 26.99 -14.71
CA VAL A 185 11.32 25.91 -14.16
C VAL A 185 11.64 24.87 -15.24
N LEU A 186 10.63 24.42 -15.99
CA LEU A 186 10.83 23.45 -17.07
C LEU A 186 11.71 24.00 -18.19
N LYS A 187 11.57 25.28 -18.52
CA LYS A 187 12.40 25.95 -19.53
C LYS A 187 13.85 26.09 -19.08
N GLN A 188 14.09 26.43 -17.81
CA GLN A 188 15.45 26.48 -17.25
C GLN A 188 16.13 25.11 -17.28
N ALA A 189 15.39 24.05 -16.96
CA ALA A 189 15.89 22.68 -17.08
C ALA A 189 16.21 22.28 -18.54
N GLN A 190 15.38 22.69 -19.50
CA GLN A 190 15.63 22.46 -20.94
C GLN A 190 16.82 23.25 -21.48
N GLU A 191 17.07 24.45 -20.94
CA GLU A 191 18.22 25.29 -21.29
C GLU A 191 19.55 24.77 -20.72
N GLY A 192 19.53 23.63 -20.00
CA GLY A 192 20.73 23.00 -19.44
C GLY A 192 21.28 23.70 -18.19
N LYS A 193 20.49 24.55 -17.53
CA LYS A 193 20.86 25.12 -16.23
C LYS A 193 20.67 24.05 -15.14
N PRO A 194 21.59 23.93 -14.17
CA PRO A 194 21.44 22.98 -13.08
C PRO A 194 20.30 23.44 -12.15
N VAL A 195 19.13 22.83 -12.30
CA VAL A 195 18.00 23.03 -11.39
C VAL A 195 18.11 21.96 -10.30
N GLU A 196 18.76 22.32 -9.19
CA GLU A 196 18.95 21.41 -8.06
C GLU A 196 17.79 21.45 -7.07
N SER A 197 17.08 22.57 -6.97
CA SER A 197 15.96 22.75 -6.04
C SER A 197 14.77 23.41 -6.72
N VAL A 198 13.60 22.79 -6.63
CA VAL A 198 12.32 23.36 -7.07
C VAL A 198 11.42 23.49 -5.86
N LEU A 199 11.01 24.72 -5.57
CA LEU A 199 10.11 25.06 -4.48
C LEU A 199 8.85 25.69 -5.08
N LEU A 200 7.76 24.96 -5.10
CA LEU A 200 6.45 25.38 -5.60
C LEU A 200 5.40 25.21 -4.48
N VAL A 201 5.72 25.71 -3.29
CA VAL A 201 4.85 25.66 -2.12
C VAL A 201 3.73 26.70 -2.26
N ASP A 202 2.50 26.33 -1.88
CA ASP A 202 1.33 27.23 -1.83
C ASP A 202 0.99 27.89 -3.16
N ARG A 203 0.99 27.08 -4.23
CA ARG A 203 0.74 27.53 -5.61
C ARG A 203 -0.59 27.04 -6.17
N GLN A 204 -1.44 26.44 -5.33
CA GLN A 204 -2.75 25.89 -5.74
C GLN A 204 -2.67 24.91 -6.95
N LEU A 205 -1.52 24.26 -7.13
CA LEU A 205 -1.28 23.35 -8.27
C LEU A 205 -2.22 22.15 -8.21
N ARG A 206 -2.92 21.86 -9.30
CA ARG A 206 -3.82 20.69 -9.40
C ARG A 206 -3.14 19.44 -9.97
N TYR A 207 -2.12 19.62 -10.80
CA TYR A 207 -1.34 18.54 -11.39
C TYR A 207 0.14 18.92 -11.50
N LEU A 208 1.01 17.91 -11.42
CA LEU A 208 2.43 18.06 -11.68
C LEU A 208 2.72 17.52 -13.09
N PRO A 209 3.27 18.34 -14.02
CA PRO A 209 3.62 17.88 -15.37
C PRO A 209 4.63 16.72 -15.37
N GLU A 210 4.45 15.74 -16.26
CA GLU A 210 5.40 14.63 -16.44
C GLU A 210 6.83 15.09 -16.79
N ALA A 211 6.95 16.29 -17.38
CA ALA A 211 8.24 16.88 -17.74
C ALA A 211 9.17 17.10 -16.53
N PHE A 212 8.63 17.19 -15.31
CA PHE A 212 9.45 17.24 -14.09
C PHE A 212 10.35 16.02 -13.93
N GLY A 213 9.89 14.84 -14.35
CA GLY A 213 10.69 13.60 -14.31
C GLY A 213 11.93 13.62 -15.19
N ARG A 214 12.10 14.61 -16.06
CA ARG A 214 13.27 14.76 -16.95
C ARG A 214 14.37 15.64 -16.35
N ILE A 215 14.14 16.25 -15.19
CA ILE A 215 15.10 17.14 -14.53
C ILE A 215 16.09 16.30 -13.70
N LEU A 216 17.03 15.64 -14.38
CA LEU A 216 17.93 14.66 -13.76
C LEU A 216 18.76 15.23 -12.60
N GLY A 217 19.09 16.52 -12.62
CA GLY A 217 19.88 17.20 -11.59
C GLY A 217 19.11 17.61 -10.33
N LEU A 218 17.81 17.32 -10.24
CA LEU A 218 16.97 17.77 -9.14
C LEU A 218 17.26 16.98 -7.85
N ARG A 219 17.57 17.72 -6.78
CA ARG A 219 17.86 17.17 -5.43
C ARG A 219 16.73 17.45 -4.45
N VAL A 220 16.07 18.60 -4.56
CA VAL A 220 14.96 18.99 -3.68
C VAL A 220 13.74 19.34 -4.52
N LEU A 221 12.63 18.64 -4.30
CA LEU A 221 11.33 18.98 -4.86
C LEU A 221 10.34 19.19 -3.72
N ASP A 222 9.91 20.43 -3.56
CA ASP A 222 8.86 20.80 -2.62
C ASP A 222 7.65 21.34 -3.38
N VAL A 223 6.56 20.57 -3.34
CA VAL A 223 5.26 20.95 -3.91
C VAL A 223 4.17 20.85 -2.83
N SER A 224 4.56 21.13 -1.58
CA SER A 224 3.64 21.11 -0.43
C SER A 224 2.60 22.23 -0.52
N HIS A 225 1.48 22.08 0.20
CA HIS A 225 0.37 23.05 0.24
C HIS A 225 -0.21 23.34 -1.16
N ASN A 226 -0.49 22.29 -1.93
CA ASN A 226 -1.13 22.41 -3.24
C ASN A 226 -2.42 21.58 -3.28
N GLN A 227 -2.98 21.39 -4.47
CA GLN A 227 -4.22 20.64 -4.71
C GLN A 227 -3.95 19.39 -5.55
N LEU A 228 -2.74 18.84 -5.48
CA LEU A 228 -2.32 17.69 -6.29
C LEU A 228 -3.13 16.44 -5.89
N GLN A 229 -3.75 15.79 -6.87
CA GLN A 229 -4.48 14.52 -6.65
C GLN A 229 -3.65 13.29 -6.99
N VAL A 230 -2.69 13.44 -7.91
CA VAL A 230 -1.82 12.38 -8.42
C VAL A 230 -0.42 12.95 -8.65
N ILE A 231 0.60 12.15 -8.36
CA ILE A 231 1.98 12.39 -8.78
C ILE A 231 2.26 11.54 -10.03
N PRO A 232 2.81 12.10 -11.11
CA PRO A 232 3.09 11.36 -12.33
C PRO A 232 4.15 10.28 -12.11
N ASP A 233 4.04 9.15 -12.81
CA ASP A 233 5.02 8.06 -12.78
C ASP A 233 6.44 8.52 -13.14
N ALA A 234 6.53 9.59 -13.94
CA ALA A 234 7.78 10.24 -14.32
C ALA A 234 8.63 10.70 -13.11
N ILE A 235 8.05 10.86 -11.91
CA ILE A 235 8.80 11.19 -10.70
C ILE A 235 9.95 10.21 -10.44
N GLY A 236 9.79 8.93 -10.79
CA GLY A 236 10.84 7.92 -10.63
C GLY A 236 12.07 8.13 -11.51
N GLY A 237 12.01 9.04 -12.50
CA GLY A 237 13.18 9.44 -13.31
C GLY A 237 14.14 10.41 -12.60
N LEU A 238 13.79 10.91 -11.41
CA LEU A 238 14.61 11.83 -10.63
C LEU A 238 15.66 11.09 -9.80
N GLU A 239 16.67 10.53 -10.48
CA GLU A 239 17.67 9.64 -9.86
C GLU A 239 18.48 10.30 -8.72
N HIS A 240 18.66 11.63 -8.76
CA HIS A 240 19.44 12.39 -7.77
C HIS A 240 18.58 13.07 -6.69
N LEU A 241 17.28 12.77 -6.62
CA LEU A 241 16.38 13.40 -5.65
C LEU A 241 16.72 12.93 -4.23
N GLU A 242 16.95 13.89 -3.34
CA GLU A 242 17.25 13.68 -1.92
C GLU A 242 16.07 14.04 -1.03
N GLU A 243 15.28 15.05 -1.41
CA GLU A 243 14.13 15.51 -0.63
C GLU A 243 12.89 15.65 -1.52
N LEU A 244 11.83 14.94 -1.15
CA LEU A 244 10.52 15.03 -1.79
C LEU A 244 9.48 15.42 -0.75
N ARG A 245 8.97 16.65 -0.84
CA ARG A 245 7.91 17.17 0.03
C ARG A 245 6.62 17.38 -0.75
N LEU A 246 5.60 16.62 -0.36
CA LEU A 246 4.26 16.55 -0.95
C LEU A 246 3.19 16.84 0.11
N ALA A 247 3.56 17.45 1.23
CA ALA A 247 2.68 17.66 2.37
C ALA A 247 1.46 18.53 2.00
N SER A 248 0.32 18.33 2.67
CA SER A 248 -0.89 19.16 2.47
C SER A 248 -1.33 19.23 1.00
N ASN A 249 -1.66 18.07 0.44
CA ASN A 249 -2.21 17.92 -0.91
C ASN A 249 -3.48 17.04 -0.86
N ALA A 250 -4.00 16.64 -2.02
CA ALA A 250 -5.17 15.77 -2.14
C ALA A 250 -4.81 14.38 -2.69
N LEU A 251 -3.57 13.91 -2.48
CA LEU A 251 -3.06 12.67 -3.07
C LEU A 251 -3.82 11.46 -2.54
N VAL A 252 -4.29 10.59 -3.44
CA VAL A 252 -5.00 9.35 -3.09
C VAL A 252 -4.06 8.15 -3.06
N SER A 253 -3.02 8.18 -3.88
CA SER A 253 -1.95 7.17 -3.94
C SER A 253 -0.63 7.81 -4.38
N LEU A 254 0.48 7.12 -4.11
CA LEU A 254 1.77 7.41 -4.71
C LEU A 254 2.04 6.40 -5.83
N PRO A 255 2.73 6.79 -6.92
CA PRO A 255 3.09 5.87 -7.99
C PRO A 255 4.15 4.87 -7.51
N ASP A 256 4.13 3.65 -8.05
CA ASP A 256 5.12 2.61 -7.73
C ASP A 256 6.55 3.03 -8.10
N THR A 257 6.69 3.96 -9.05
CA THR A 257 7.98 4.51 -9.47
C THR A 257 8.68 5.33 -8.40
N VAL A 258 8.01 5.69 -7.29
CA VAL A 258 8.66 6.30 -6.12
C VAL A 258 9.81 5.43 -5.58
N GLY A 259 9.69 4.11 -5.71
CA GLY A 259 10.74 3.16 -5.32
C GLY A 259 12.02 3.21 -6.15
N PHE A 260 12.06 3.97 -7.24
CA PHE A 260 13.28 4.20 -8.03
C PHE A 260 14.15 5.33 -7.49
N LEU A 261 13.64 6.12 -6.54
CA LEU A 261 14.34 7.23 -5.91
C LEU A 261 15.38 6.75 -4.88
N SER A 262 16.43 6.09 -5.36
CA SER A 262 17.44 5.43 -4.52
C SER A 262 18.26 6.38 -3.63
N ASN A 263 18.35 7.67 -3.98
CA ASN A 263 19.05 8.70 -3.20
C ASN A 263 18.12 9.48 -2.25
N LEU A 264 16.83 9.15 -2.20
CA LEU A 264 15.87 9.88 -1.39
C LEU A 264 16.17 9.69 0.09
N LYS A 265 16.35 10.81 0.81
CA LYS A 265 16.62 10.87 2.24
C LYS A 265 15.40 11.32 3.03
N ILE A 266 14.61 12.22 2.48
CA ILE A 266 13.42 12.77 3.13
C ILE A 266 12.22 12.62 2.20
N LEU A 267 11.20 11.94 2.69
CA LEU A 267 9.90 11.85 2.03
C LEU A 267 8.82 12.33 2.99
N ASN A 268 8.19 13.46 2.65
CA ASN A 268 7.03 13.96 3.38
C ASN A 268 5.79 13.87 2.49
N VAL A 269 4.83 13.04 2.88
CA VAL A 269 3.52 12.86 2.24
C VAL A 269 2.38 13.10 3.24
N SER A 270 2.67 13.83 4.32
CA SER A 270 1.70 14.12 5.37
C SER A 270 0.51 14.92 4.87
N THR A 271 -0.62 14.85 5.59
CA THR A 271 -1.84 15.64 5.29
C THR A 271 -2.29 15.43 3.84
N ASN A 272 -2.53 14.18 3.48
CA ASN A 272 -3.04 13.76 2.18
C ASN A 272 -4.23 12.80 2.37
N LYS A 273 -4.66 12.12 1.31
CA LYS A 273 -5.77 11.15 1.32
C LYS A 273 -5.27 9.73 1.00
N LEU A 274 -4.00 9.44 1.31
CA LEU A 274 -3.38 8.15 0.99
C LEU A 274 -4.05 7.05 1.80
N ARG A 275 -4.46 5.97 1.13
CA ARG A 275 -5.01 4.77 1.78
C ARG A 275 -3.94 3.70 2.02
N THR A 276 -2.91 3.70 1.18
CA THR A 276 -1.79 2.76 1.21
C THR A 276 -0.52 3.49 0.76
N LEU A 277 0.63 2.98 1.19
CA LEU A 277 1.91 3.31 0.58
C LEU A 277 2.27 2.20 -0.42
N PRO A 278 2.88 2.51 -1.57
CA PRO A 278 3.29 1.49 -2.53
C PRO A 278 4.40 0.63 -1.92
N ASP A 279 4.37 -0.69 -2.14
CA ASP A 279 5.38 -1.61 -1.57
C ASP A 279 6.80 -1.25 -2.03
N SER A 280 6.91 -0.63 -3.21
CA SER A 280 8.16 -0.14 -3.78
C SER A 280 8.85 0.94 -2.94
N ILE A 281 8.14 1.64 -2.04
CA ILE A 281 8.75 2.63 -1.13
C ILE A 281 9.90 2.02 -0.32
N SER A 282 9.79 0.72 -0.01
CA SER A 282 10.82 -0.04 0.72
C SER A 282 12.16 -0.03 -0.02
N LYS A 283 12.18 0.17 -1.34
CA LYS A 283 13.41 0.22 -2.15
C LYS A 283 14.18 1.53 -2.01
N CYS A 284 13.62 2.55 -1.37
CA CYS A 284 14.30 3.81 -1.08
C CYS A 284 15.32 3.65 0.07
N ARG A 285 16.37 2.85 -0.14
CA ARG A 285 17.31 2.43 0.93
C ARG A 285 18.05 3.58 1.62
N SER A 286 18.13 4.75 0.98
CA SER A 286 18.76 5.95 1.55
C SER A 286 17.82 6.77 2.44
N LEU A 287 16.56 6.34 2.60
CA LEU A 287 15.55 7.10 3.33
C LEU A 287 15.91 7.18 4.82
N VAL A 288 15.93 8.41 5.34
CA VAL A 288 16.25 8.74 6.73
C VAL A 288 15.01 9.20 7.46
N GLU A 289 14.15 9.95 6.78
CA GLU A 289 12.93 10.52 7.34
C GLU A 289 11.74 10.21 6.44
N LEU A 290 10.72 9.56 7.01
CA LEU A 290 9.45 9.29 6.35
C LEU A 290 8.32 9.86 7.21
N ASP A 291 7.65 10.87 6.67
CA ASP A 291 6.43 11.43 7.26
C ASP A 291 5.24 11.09 6.37
N ALA A 292 4.39 10.20 6.86
CA ALA A 292 3.12 9.80 6.24
C ALA A 292 1.94 10.04 7.19
N SER A 293 2.08 10.99 8.13
CA SER A 293 1.05 11.36 9.09
C SER A 293 -0.19 11.99 8.44
N TYR A 294 -1.31 12.05 9.16
CA TYR A 294 -2.57 12.68 8.69
C TYR A 294 -3.01 12.17 7.31
N ASN A 295 -3.15 10.85 7.20
CA ASN A 295 -3.62 10.17 6.00
C ASN A 295 -4.73 9.16 6.37
N GLY A 296 -5.10 8.29 5.44
CA GLY A 296 -6.05 7.19 5.66
C GLY A 296 -5.38 5.81 5.60
N LEU A 297 -4.10 5.71 5.96
CA LEU A 297 -3.33 4.46 5.81
C LEU A 297 -3.93 3.35 6.67
N THR A 298 -4.20 2.20 6.07
CA THR A 298 -4.73 1.01 6.77
C THR A 298 -3.65 0.00 7.15
N TYR A 299 -2.54 -0.02 6.41
CA TYR A 299 -1.36 -0.83 6.68
C TYR A 299 -0.10 -0.14 6.16
N LEU A 300 1.05 -0.56 6.70
CA LEU A 300 2.37 -0.26 6.14
C LEU A 300 2.87 -1.45 5.30
N PRO A 301 3.70 -1.22 4.26
CA PRO A 301 4.30 -2.28 3.47
C PRO A 301 5.00 -3.34 4.33
N THR A 302 4.78 -4.61 4.04
CA THR A 302 5.27 -5.73 4.86
C THR A 302 6.79 -5.78 4.96
N ASN A 303 7.51 -5.30 3.95
CA ASN A 303 8.98 -5.31 3.90
C ASN A 303 9.65 -3.99 4.29
N ILE A 304 8.87 -3.02 4.80
CA ILE A 304 9.39 -1.67 5.08
C ILE A 304 10.63 -1.69 5.97
N GLY A 305 10.64 -2.54 7.00
CA GLY A 305 11.76 -2.58 7.94
C GLY A 305 12.96 -3.44 7.54
N TYR A 306 12.82 -4.34 6.56
CA TYR A 306 13.96 -5.12 6.05
C TYR A 306 14.85 -4.30 5.11
N GLU A 307 14.25 -3.38 4.33
CA GLU A 307 14.95 -2.65 3.29
C GLU A 307 15.34 -1.22 3.71
N LEU A 308 14.51 -0.54 4.50
CA LEU A 308 14.77 0.83 4.97
C LEU A 308 15.69 0.87 6.21
N ILE A 309 16.86 0.27 6.07
CA ILE A 309 17.85 0.11 7.16
C ILE A 309 18.40 1.43 7.72
N ASN A 310 18.31 2.51 6.94
CA ASN A 310 18.80 3.84 7.31
C ASN A 310 17.72 4.76 7.89
N LEU A 311 16.45 4.31 7.95
CA LEU A 311 15.36 5.15 8.42
C LEU A 311 15.54 5.43 9.91
N ARG A 312 15.54 6.71 10.27
CA ARG A 312 15.71 7.19 11.64
C ARG A 312 14.43 7.74 12.23
N LYS A 313 13.57 8.33 11.42
CA LYS A 313 12.31 8.94 11.87
C LYS A 313 11.16 8.43 11.02
N LEU A 314 10.16 7.88 11.68
CA LEU A 314 8.93 7.41 11.06
C LEU A 314 7.73 8.05 11.76
N TRP A 315 7.02 8.90 11.03
CA TRP A 315 5.76 9.48 11.48
C TRP A 315 4.61 8.89 10.67
N VAL A 316 3.72 8.17 11.36
CA VAL A 316 2.52 7.53 10.78
C VAL A 316 1.29 7.82 11.62
N HIS A 317 1.35 8.81 12.49
CA HIS A 317 0.24 9.21 13.35
C HIS A 317 -0.97 9.75 12.58
N MET A 318 -2.14 9.75 13.22
CA MET A 318 -3.41 10.19 12.61
C MET A 318 -3.71 9.43 11.31
N ASN A 319 -3.70 8.09 11.40
CA ASN A 319 -4.02 7.17 10.31
C ASN A 319 -5.01 6.10 10.83
N LYS A 320 -5.20 5.00 10.09
CA LYS A 320 -6.11 3.89 10.43
C LYS A 320 -5.36 2.55 10.50
N LEU A 321 -4.11 2.58 10.94
CA LEU A 321 -3.27 1.38 11.00
C LEU A 321 -3.80 0.43 12.07
N ARG A 322 -4.06 -0.83 11.69
CA ARG A 322 -4.50 -1.89 12.62
C ARG A 322 -3.37 -2.67 13.25
N SER A 323 -2.22 -2.68 12.59
CA SER A 323 -1.02 -3.37 13.07
C SER A 323 0.22 -2.74 12.46
N LEU A 324 1.32 -2.76 13.19
CA LEU A 324 2.64 -2.53 12.62
C LEU A 324 3.17 -3.85 12.04
N PRO A 325 3.78 -3.85 10.84
CA PRO A 325 4.36 -5.06 10.26
C PRO A 325 5.51 -5.57 11.14
N SER A 326 5.68 -6.89 11.24
CA SER A 326 6.76 -7.49 12.05
C SER A 326 8.15 -7.06 11.61
N SER A 327 8.32 -6.70 10.33
CA SER A 327 9.58 -6.18 9.78
C SER A 327 10.02 -4.87 10.43
N ILE A 328 9.11 -4.07 11.00
CA ILE A 328 9.47 -2.81 11.67
C ILE A 328 10.54 -3.04 12.75
N CYS A 329 10.52 -4.19 13.40
CA CYS A 329 11.46 -4.59 14.45
C CYS A 329 12.90 -4.74 13.95
N GLU A 330 13.12 -4.83 12.64
CA GLU A 330 14.46 -4.96 12.03
C GLU A 330 15.09 -3.61 11.69
N MET A 331 14.39 -2.49 11.94
CA MET A 331 14.86 -1.13 11.67
C MET A 331 15.87 -0.67 12.74
N GLN A 332 17.11 -1.14 12.63
CA GLN A 332 18.15 -0.89 13.63
C GLN A 332 18.53 0.59 13.80
N SER A 333 18.30 1.43 12.79
CA SER A 333 18.60 2.88 12.84
C SER A 333 17.43 3.73 13.36
N LEU A 334 16.25 3.13 13.58
CA LEU A 334 15.05 3.87 13.93
C LEU A 334 15.20 4.46 15.33
N TYR A 335 15.15 5.79 15.38
CA TYR A 335 15.36 6.60 16.58
C TYR A 335 14.02 7.16 17.10
N LEU A 336 13.12 7.53 16.19
CA LEU A 336 11.80 8.06 16.52
C LEU A 336 10.73 7.27 15.75
N LEU A 337 9.77 6.73 16.49
CA LEU A 337 8.54 6.16 15.95
C LEU A 337 7.33 6.88 16.57
N ASP A 338 6.60 7.58 15.73
CA ASP A 338 5.35 8.22 16.12
C ASP A 338 4.18 7.59 15.34
N ALA A 339 3.34 6.85 16.07
CA ALA A 339 2.16 6.19 15.54
C ALA A 339 0.89 6.54 16.33
N HIS A 340 0.84 7.68 17.02
CA HIS A 340 -0.33 8.08 17.81
C HIS A 340 -1.60 8.26 16.97
N PHE A 341 -2.79 8.13 17.58
CA PHE A 341 -4.09 8.17 16.88
C PHE A 341 -4.14 7.24 15.65
N ASN A 342 -4.02 5.94 15.92
CA ASN A 342 -4.28 4.87 14.95
C ASN A 342 -5.26 3.85 15.56
N GLU A 343 -5.48 2.72 14.88
CA GLU A 343 -6.40 1.65 15.32
C GLU A 343 -5.61 0.38 15.71
N LEU A 344 -4.42 0.52 16.29
CA LEU A 344 -3.53 -0.62 16.52
C LEU A 344 -4.16 -1.64 17.49
N CYS A 345 -4.27 -2.89 17.05
CA CYS A 345 -4.75 -3.99 17.89
C CYS A 345 -3.65 -4.55 18.80
N GLY A 346 -2.38 -4.25 18.51
CA GLY A 346 -1.25 -4.65 19.33
C GLY A 346 0.10 -4.31 18.71
N LEU A 347 1.17 -4.66 19.43
CA LEU A 347 2.55 -4.49 18.99
C LEU A 347 3.17 -5.83 18.56
N PRO A 348 4.12 -5.82 17.60
CA PRO A 348 4.90 -7.00 17.27
C PRO A 348 5.64 -7.55 18.51
N SER A 349 5.67 -8.87 18.67
CA SER A 349 6.32 -9.53 19.81
C SER A 349 7.84 -9.29 19.89
N ALA A 350 8.46 -8.84 18.79
CA ALA A 350 9.88 -8.56 18.70
C ALA A 350 10.20 -7.05 18.73
N ILE A 351 9.29 -6.18 19.21
CA ILE A 351 9.49 -4.73 19.24
C ILE A 351 10.80 -4.32 19.95
N GLY A 352 11.20 -5.08 20.96
CA GLY A 352 12.46 -4.93 21.69
C GLY A 352 13.74 -5.00 20.85
N LYS A 353 13.69 -5.48 19.61
CA LYS A 353 14.85 -5.46 18.69
C LYS A 353 15.24 -4.06 18.22
N LEU A 354 14.36 -3.06 18.39
CA LEU A 354 14.60 -1.66 18.03
C LEU A 354 15.61 -1.01 18.99
N SER A 355 16.87 -1.41 18.86
CA SER A 355 17.93 -1.06 19.80
C SER A 355 18.30 0.43 19.77
N SER A 356 18.04 1.17 18.70
CA SER A 356 18.33 2.61 18.59
C SER A 356 17.14 3.53 18.93
N LEU A 357 15.99 2.97 19.29
CA LEU A 357 14.77 3.75 19.51
C LEU A 357 14.88 4.56 20.80
N GLU A 358 14.71 5.87 20.71
CA GLU A 358 14.75 6.79 21.84
C GLU A 358 13.39 7.42 22.12
N ILE A 359 12.57 7.64 21.09
CA ILE A 359 11.25 8.28 21.20
C ILE A 359 10.19 7.38 20.59
N LEU A 360 9.17 7.03 21.38
CA LEU A 360 8.05 6.19 20.97
C LEU A 360 6.73 6.82 21.42
N ASP A 361 5.89 7.20 20.46
CA ASP A 361 4.51 7.64 20.73
C ASP A 361 3.52 6.63 20.14
N LEU A 362 2.75 6.02 21.04
CA LEU A 362 1.70 5.05 20.77
C LEU A 362 0.40 5.46 21.48
N SER A 363 0.23 6.74 21.79
CA SER A 363 -0.98 7.24 22.44
C SER A 363 -2.22 7.08 21.55
N SER A 364 -3.40 6.93 22.16
CA SER A 364 -4.68 6.84 21.45
C SER A 364 -4.73 5.76 20.35
N ASN A 365 -4.44 4.51 20.70
CA ASN A 365 -4.30 3.41 19.74
C ASN A 365 -5.08 2.15 20.08
N PHE A 366 -4.86 1.64 21.28
CA PHE A 366 -5.19 0.28 21.65
C PHE A 366 -6.61 0.19 22.21
N SER A 367 -7.55 -0.24 21.37
CA SER A 367 -8.93 -0.52 21.80
C SER A 367 -9.04 -1.76 22.70
N ASP A 368 -8.24 -2.79 22.42
CA ASP A 368 -8.40 -4.12 23.05
C ASP A 368 -7.10 -4.67 23.67
N MET A 369 -5.94 -4.06 23.41
CA MET A 369 -4.66 -4.53 23.96
C MET A 369 -4.53 -4.15 25.44
N LYS A 370 -4.50 -5.17 26.29
CA LYS A 370 -4.44 -5.02 27.75
C LYS A 370 -3.03 -5.03 28.33
N GLU A 371 -2.07 -5.60 27.61
CA GLU A 371 -0.70 -5.79 28.08
C GLU A 371 0.29 -5.51 26.95
N LEU A 372 1.45 -4.93 27.29
CA LEU A 372 2.55 -4.77 26.34
C LEU A 372 3.35 -6.07 26.24
N PRO A 373 3.97 -6.35 25.07
CA PRO A 373 4.81 -7.53 24.93
C PRO A 373 5.99 -7.47 25.90
N PHE A 374 6.43 -8.63 26.39
CA PHE A 374 7.59 -8.72 27.29
C PHE A 374 8.87 -8.14 26.69
N SER A 375 9.05 -8.19 25.37
CA SER A 375 10.20 -7.59 24.70
C SER A 375 10.20 -6.05 24.74
N PHE A 376 9.12 -5.40 25.18
CA PHE A 376 9.10 -3.93 25.33
C PHE A 376 10.19 -3.44 26.28
N GLY A 377 10.51 -4.23 27.31
CA GLY A 377 11.62 -3.95 28.23
C GLY A 377 13.02 -4.07 27.62
N ASP A 378 13.16 -4.61 26.41
CA ASP A 378 14.45 -4.67 25.68
C ASP A 378 14.76 -3.39 24.89
N LEU A 379 13.90 -2.38 24.92
CA LEU A 379 14.14 -1.07 24.30
C LEU A 379 15.14 -0.23 25.14
N LEU A 380 16.38 -0.69 25.25
CA LEU A 380 17.38 -0.18 26.21
C LEU A 380 17.80 1.29 26.00
N ASN A 381 17.55 1.86 24.82
CA ASN A 381 17.85 3.26 24.49
C ASN A 381 16.65 4.21 24.63
N LEU A 382 15.49 3.69 25.03
CA LEU A 382 14.25 4.45 25.08
C LEU A 382 14.32 5.54 26.16
N ARG A 383 14.02 6.78 25.77
CA ARG A 383 14.02 7.96 26.64
C ARG A 383 12.63 8.54 26.84
N GLU A 384 11.82 8.54 25.80
CA GLU A 384 10.49 9.15 25.81
C GLU A 384 9.46 8.15 25.31
N VAL A 385 8.45 7.90 26.14
CA VAL A 385 7.34 6.99 25.81
C VAL A 385 6.03 7.66 26.15
N ASP A 386 5.16 7.75 25.14
CA ASP A 386 3.75 8.07 25.35
C ASP A 386 2.87 6.86 25.01
N LEU A 387 2.17 6.37 26.01
CA LEU A 387 1.21 5.27 25.95
C LEU A 387 -0.16 5.72 26.45
N SER A 388 -0.42 7.03 26.51
CA SER A 388 -1.66 7.59 27.05
C SER A 388 -2.89 7.25 26.20
N ASN A 389 -4.06 7.33 26.83
CA ASN A 389 -5.35 7.10 26.18
C ASN A 389 -5.44 5.73 25.47
N ASN A 390 -5.14 4.68 26.22
CA ASN A 390 -5.15 3.30 25.76
C ASN A 390 -5.90 2.41 26.78
N GLN A 391 -5.99 1.10 26.52
CA GLN A 391 -6.62 0.13 27.42
C GLN A 391 -5.62 -0.77 28.16
N ILE A 392 -4.42 -0.26 28.44
CA ILE A 392 -3.35 -1.02 29.07
C ILE A 392 -3.66 -1.18 30.57
N HIS A 393 -3.72 -2.44 31.02
CA HIS A 393 -3.95 -2.82 32.41
C HIS A 393 -2.68 -3.08 33.20
N ALA A 394 -1.63 -3.58 32.52
CA ALA A 394 -0.36 -3.90 33.16
C ALA A 394 0.83 -3.61 32.24
N LEU A 395 1.90 -3.07 32.83
CA LEU A 395 3.22 -3.05 32.21
C LEU A 395 3.92 -4.40 32.45
N PRO A 396 4.74 -4.90 31.50
CA PRO A 396 5.47 -6.15 31.63
C PRO A 396 6.61 -6.01 32.63
N ASP A 397 7.00 -7.10 33.29
CA ASP A 397 8.03 -7.06 34.34
C ASP A 397 9.37 -6.55 33.83
N SER A 398 9.69 -6.88 32.58
CA SER A 398 10.86 -6.39 31.86
C SER A 398 10.91 -4.86 31.71
N PHE A 399 9.80 -4.13 31.89
CA PHE A 399 9.75 -2.67 31.82
C PHE A 399 10.72 -2.00 32.81
N GLY A 400 11.06 -2.68 33.92
CA GLY A 400 12.07 -2.24 34.88
C GLY A 400 13.50 -2.19 34.35
N ARG A 401 13.76 -2.63 33.11
CA ARG A 401 15.07 -2.59 32.43
C ARG A 401 15.30 -1.32 31.60
N LEU A 402 14.29 -0.45 31.51
CA LEU A 402 14.36 0.80 30.74
C LEU A 402 15.11 1.89 31.52
N ASP A 403 16.41 1.68 31.75
CA ASP A 403 17.23 2.54 32.61
C ASP A 403 17.36 3.99 32.12
N LYS A 404 17.28 4.19 30.79
CA LYS A 404 17.41 5.50 30.14
C LYS A 404 16.08 6.26 29.99
N LEU A 405 14.97 5.71 30.48
CA LEU A 405 13.67 6.34 30.36
C LEU A 405 13.59 7.60 31.22
N GLU A 406 13.33 8.72 30.57
CA GLU A 406 13.26 10.08 31.15
C GLU A 406 11.82 10.60 31.20
N LYS A 407 11.02 10.30 30.16
CA LYS A 407 9.61 10.72 30.07
C LYS A 407 8.71 9.53 29.81
N LEU A 408 7.68 9.39 30.63
CA LEU A 408 6.70 8.33 30.52
C LEU A 408 5.30 8.92 30.74
N ASN A 409 4.46 8.83 29.72
CA ASN A 409 3.05 9.17 29.83
C ASN A 409 2.19 7.91 29.76
N LEU A 410 1.44 7.67 30.84
CA LEU A 410 0.53 6.52 31.02
C LEU A 410 -0.90 6.96 31.33
N GLU A 411 -1.20 8.25 31.18
CA GLU A 411 -2.51 8.79 31.53
C GLU A 411 -3.63 8.12 30.74
N GLN A 412 -4.84 8.12 31.29
CA GLN A 412 -6.02 7.55 30.63
C GLN A 412 -5.86 6.07 30.22
N ASN A 413 -5.23 5.26 31.08
CA ASN A 413 -5.22 3.81 30.99
C ASN A 413 -5.82 3.19 32.27
N PRO A 414 -6.50 2.03 32.18
CA PRO A 414 -7.02 1.28 33.33
C PRO A 414 -5.90 0.48 34.04
N LEU A 415 -4.78 1.13 34.34
CA LEU A 415 -3.61 0.49 34.94
C LEU A 415 -3.90 -0.04 36.34
N SER A 416 -3.66 -1.33 36.50
CA SER A 416 -3.63 -2.04 37.79
C SER A 416 -2.19 -2.25 38.28
N MET A 417 -1.25 -2.38 37.34
CA MET A 417 0.18 -2.54 37.63
C MET A 417 1.03 -1.73 36.65
N PRO A 418 1.84 -0.77 37.11
CA PRO A 418 2.02 -0.33 38.49
C PRO A 418 0.75 0.34 39.08
N PRO A 419 0.57 0.35 40.42
CA PRO A 419 -0.53 1.05 41.06
C PRO A 419 -0.54 2.55 40.71
N ALA A 420 -1.73 3.15 40.70
CA ALA A 420 -1.91 4.55 40.34
C ALA A 420 -1.14 5.52 41.25
N GLU A 421 -0.84 5.16 42.51
CA GLU A 421 0.03 5.98 43.37
C GLU A 421 1.46 6.05 42.81
N VAL A 422 2.03 4.91 42.41
CA VAL A 422 3.40 4.82 41.85
C VAL A 422 3.49 5.60 40.53
N VAL A 423 2.46 5.50 39.68
CA VAL A 423 2.43 6.27 38.41
C VAL A 423 2.45 7.78 38.67
N LYS A 424 1.76 8.25 39.72
CA LYS A 424 1.73 9.69 40.07
C LYS A 424 3.04 10.21 40.65
N GLU A 425 3.82 9.34 41.30
CA GLU A 425 5.16 9.69 41.81
C GLU A 425 6.17 9.92 40.69
N GLY A 426 5.92 9.39 39.49
CA GLY A 426 6.66 9.69 38.26
C GLY A 426 7.48 8.52 37.73
N VAL A 427 8.31 8.81 36.73
CA VAL A 427 9.03 7.79 35.93
C VAL A 427 9.98 6.96 36.79
N ASP A 428 10.71 7.57 37.72
CA ASP A 428 11.68 6.88 38.56
C ASP A 428 11.01 5.90 39.54
N ALA A 429 9.87 6.26 40.11
CA ALA A 429 9.09 5.39 40.99
C ALA A 429 8.54 4.18 40.22
N VAL A 430 8.04 4.40 39.00
CA VAL A 430 7.59 3.32 38.11
C VAL A 430 8.74 2.38 37.76
N LYS A 431 9.92 2.93 37.39
CA LYS A 431 11.11 2.12 37.11
C LYS A 431 11.48 1.28 38.32
N GLU A 432 11.63 1.88 39.51
CA GLU A 432 12.01 1.15 40.73
C GLU A 432 11.02 0.05 41.09
N TYR A 433 9.71 0.33 41.00
CA TYR A 433 8.66 -0.66 41.24
C TYR A 433 8.77 -1.84 40.26
N MET A 434 8.92 -1.55 38.96
CA MET A 434 9.02 -2.59 37.95
C MET A 434 10.35 -3.36 38.03
N SER A 435 11.47 -2.72 38.39
CA SER A 435 12.77 -3.39 38.58
C SER A 435 12.73 -4.37 39.76
N LYS A 436 12.04 -4.02 40.86
CA LYS A 436 11.80 -4.97 41.97
C LYS A 436 10.98 -6.18 41.50
N ARG A 437 9.89 -5.92 40.78
CA ARG A 437 9.03 -6.97 40.23
C ARG A 437 9.77 -7.88 39.24
N TRP A 438 10.66 -7.31 38.44
CA TRP A 438 11.55 -8.05 37.55
C TRP A 438 12.49 -9.00 38.29
N LEU A 439 13.12 -8.52 39.37
CA LEU A 439 13.99 -9.36 40.21
C LEU A 439 13.21 -10.49 40.88
N ASP A 440 12.02 -10.20 41.40
CA ASP A 440 11.15 -11.21 41.98
C ASP A 440 10.74 -12.27 40.94
N ALA A 441 10.38 -11.83 39.72
CA ALA A 441 10.05 -12.72 38.62
C ALA A 441 11.22 -13.64 38.22
N LEU A 442 12.46 -13.10 38.16
CA LEU A 442 13.66 -13.88 37.88
C LEU A 442 13.94 -14.92 38.97
N LEU A 443 13.81 -14.54 40.25
CA LEU A 443 13.99 -15.46 41.38
C LEU A 443 12.94 -16.58 41.37
N GLU A 444 11.68 -16.26 41.06
CA GLU A 444 10.63 -17.26 40.90
C GLU A 444 10.92 -18.22 39.73
N GLU A 445 11.40 -17.71 38.61
CA GLU A 445 11.75 -18.53 37.44
C GLU A 445 12.95 -19.44 37.73
N GLU A 446 13.97 -18.93 38.42
CA GLU A 446 15.09 -19.74 38.90
C GLU A 446 14.59 -20.85 39.82
N GLN A 447 13.75 -20.53 40.81
CA GLN A 447 13.16 -21.53 41.71
C GLN A 447 12.33 -22.58 40.97
N ARG A 448 11.53 -22.18 39.96
CA ARG A 448 10.76 -23.10 39.11
C ARG A 448 11.69 -24.00 38.31
N SER A 449 12.75 -23.46 37.70
CA SER A 449 13.73 -24.25 36.95
C SER A 449 14.48 -25.24 37.84
N MET A 450 14.85 -24.82 39.06
CA MET A 450 15.49 -25.67 40.06
C MET A 450 14.56 -26.80 40.53
N ALA A 451 13.27 -26.50 40.73
CA ALA A 451 12.26 -27.50 41.09
C ALA A 451 12.01 -28.50 39.95
N ALA A 452 11.95 -28.03 38.70
CA ALA A 452 11.79 -28.87 37.52
C ALA A 452 13.00 -29.81 37.33
N ALA A 453 14.23 -29.28 37.41
CA ALA A 453 15.45 -30.07 37.32
C ALA A 453 15.58 -31.12 38.46
N ALA A 454 15.13 -30.77 39.67
CA ALA A 454 15.08 -31.70 40.80
C ALA A 454 14.04 -32.81 40.61
N ALA A 455 12.93 -32.52 39.93
CA ALA A 455 11.90 -33.51 39.61
C ALA A 455 12.34 -34.49 38.50
N GLU A 456 13.18 -34.05 37.56
CA GLU A 456 13.69 -34.88 36.46
C GLU A 456 14.86 -35.81 36.86
N SER A 457 15.57 -35.56 37.97
CA SER A 457 16.75 -36.34 38.40
C SER A 457 16.79 -36.60 39.92
N PRO A 458 16.17 -37.70 40.41
CA PRO A 458 16.11 -37.99 41.85
C PRO A 458 17.40 -38.57 42.46
N GLN A 459 18.43 -38.90 41.66
CA GLN A 459 19.55 -39.76 42.10
C GLN A 459 20.95 -39.11 42.16
N ALA A 460 21.13 -37.84 41.84
CA ALA A 460 22.45 -37.19 41.94
C ALA A 460 22.54 -36.24 43.14
N SER A 461 22.66 -36.81 44.34
CA SER A 461 22.95 -36.04 45.55
C SER A 461 24.45 -35.79 45.71
N THR A 462 24.89 -34.53 45.65
CA THR A 462 25.76 -33.95 46.69
C THR A 462 25.63 -32.42 46.70
N PRO A 463 25.44 -31.78 47.87
CA PRO A 463 25.18 -30.34 47.98
C PRO A 463 26.35 -29.43 47.55
N LYS A 464 27.57 -29.95 47.43
CA LYS A 464 28.77 -29.17 47.05
C LYS A 464 28.95 -28.96 45.54
N ALA A 465 28.50 -29.89 44.70
CA ALA A 465 28.66 -29.77 43.25
C ALA A 465 27.65 -28.78 42.63
N TRP A 466 26.51 -28.60 43.30
CA TRP A 466 25.41 -27.76 42.83
C TRP A 466 25.60 -26.28 43.18
N LEU A 467 26.05 -25.97 44.41
CA LEU A 467 26.40 -24.60 44.80
C LEU A 467 27.47 -23.98 43.88
N ALA A 468 28.41 -24.78 43.35
CA ALA A 468 29.44 -24.27 42.44
C ALA A 468 28.92 -23.84 41.05
N ARG A 469 27.73 -24.29 40.62
CA ARG A 469 27.13 -23.89 39.33
C ARG A 469 26.22 -22.67 39.46
N SER A 470 25.60 -22.45 40.62
CA SER A 470 24.63 -21.36 40.85
C SER A 470 25.25 -19.99 41.13
N VAL A 471 26.52 -19.92 41.59
CA VAL A 471 27.15 -18.62 41.92
C VAL A 471 27.85 -17.92 40.76
N SER A 472 27.86 -18.50 39.55
CA SER A 472 28.67 -17.95 38.45
C SER A 472 28.08 -16.71 37.76
N TRP A 473 26.85 -16.30 38.09
CA TRP A 473 26.22 -15.07 37.56
C TRP A 473 25.97 -13.98 38.60
N VAL A 474 26.02 -14.31 39.91
CA VAL A 474 25.79 -13.34 40.99
C VAL A 474 26.98 -12.39 41.17
N SER A 475 28.16 -12.72 40.65
CA SER A 475 29.32 -11.81 40.68
C SER A 475 29.28 -10.68 39.64
N ASP A 476 28.33 -10.69 38.71
CA ASP A 476 28.29 -9.74 37.57
C ASP A 476 27.26 -8.61 37.73
N VAL A 477 26.54 -8.55 38.87
CA VAL A 477 25.60 -7.46 39.20
C VAL A 477 26.28 -6.35 40.01
N GLY A 478 27.61 -6.41 40.16
CA GLY A 478 28.42 -5.44 40.91
C GLY A 478 29.46 -4.72 40.04
N GLY A 479 29.05 -3.92 39.06
CA GLY A 479 29.99 -3.04 38.35
C GLY A 479 29.45 -2.36 37.10
N SER A 480 29.07 -1.09 37.20
CA SER A 480 28.94 -0.23 36.02
C SER A 480 30.36 0.17 35.55
N LEU A 481 30.75 -0.22 34.31
CA LEU A 481 31.58 0.53 33.34
C LEU A 481 32.36 -0.38 32.35
N VAL A 482 32.14 -0.11 31.05
CA VAL A 482 33.11 -0.16 29.94
C VAL A 482 33.54 -1.54 29.40
N GLY A 483 32.90 -1.89 28.28
CA GLY A 483 33.57 -2.22 27.02
C GLY A 483 34.30 -3.55 26.92
N TYR A 484 33.72 -4.50 26.16
CA TYR A 484 34.51 -5.33 25.25
C TYR A 484 33.70 -5.72 24.01
N VAL A 485 34.28 -5.35 22.88
CA VAL A 485 33.86 -5.66 21.51
C VAL A 485 34.54 -6.95 21.05
N SER A 486 33.82 -7.71 20.23
CA SER A 486 34.26 -8.75 19.28
C SER A 486 34.41 -10.22 19.73
N GLY A 487 33.73 -11.08 18.96
CA GLY A 487 34.30 -12.33 18.46
C GLY A 487 33.86 -13.62 19.16
N GLY A 488 32.97 -14.39 18.53
CA GLY A 488 32.71 -15.78 18.94
C GLY A 488 31.69 -16.51 18.06
N GLN A 489 32.19 -17.28 17.09
CA GLN A 489 31.44 -18.09 16.13
C GLN A 489 30.49 -19.11 16.79
N THR A 490 29.22 -19.16 16.35
CA THR A 490 28.34 -20.31 16.59
C THR A 490 28.62 -21.39 15.54
N LYS A 491 29.24 -22.48 16.01
CA LYS A 491 29.41 -23.73 15.26
C LYS A 491 28.08 -24.48 15.15
N SER A 492 27.89 -25.10 14.00
CA SER A 492 26.81 -26.02 13.64
C SER A 492 26.69 -27.23 14.58
N GLU A 493 25.46 -27.58 14.95
CA GLU A 493 25.13 -28.91 15.46
C GLU A 493 24.57 -29.76 14.31
N LYS A 494 25.28 -30.85 14.00
CA LYS A 494 24.81 -31.96 13.17
C LYS A 494 24.64 -33.18 14.08
N ASP A 495 23.43 -33.73 14.04
CA ASP A 495 23.06 -35.14 14.03
C ASP A 495 23.83 -36.11 14.94
N SER A 496 23.12 -36.58 15.96
CA SER A 496 23.24 -37.95 16.45
C SER A 496 21.90 -38.40 16.98
N ILE A 497 21.19 -39.22 16.21
CA ILE A 497 20.35 -40.35 16.64
C ILE A 497 19.91 -41.06 15.36
N LEU A 498 20.66 -42.09 15.00
CA LEU A 498 20.22 -43.23 14.22
C LEU A 498 20.48 -44.47 15.09
N ASP A 499 19.61 -45.44 14.92
CA ASP A 499 19.63 -46.81 15.44
C ASP A 499 19.03 -47.05 16.84
N GLN A 500 17.77 -47.48 16.84
CA GLN A 500 17.47 -48.85 17.28
C GLN A 500 16.21 -49.43 16.61
N GLN A 501 16.40 -50.62 16.02
CA GLN A 501 15.49 -51.61 15.43
C GLN A 501 14.29 -51.95 16.37
N PHE A 502 13.08 -52.33 15.95
CA PHE A 502 12.56 -53.15 14.85
C PHE A 502 11.22 -52.61 14.33
#